data_AF-A0A7C2VT29-F1
#
_entry.id   AF-A0A7C2VT29-F1
#
_cell.length_a   1.000
_cell.length_b   1.000
_cell.length_c   1.000
_cell.angle_alpha   90.00
_cell.angle_beta   90.00
_cell.angle_gamma   90.00
#
_symmetry.space_group_name_H-M   'P 1'
#
loop_
_entity.id
_entity.type
_entity.pdbx_description
1 polymer ?
#
loop_
_entity_poly.entity_id
_entity_poly.type
_entity_poly.pdbx_seq_one_letter_code
_entity_poly.pdbx_strand_id
1 'polypeptide(L)' 'MELKVLSRTDRELRLEIVGESHTLLNLLQKELVADPEVEVGGYDIVHPLER' A
#
# COMPACT_ATOMS: atom_id res chain seq x y z
N MET A 1 -3.18 -2.11 -14.07
CA MET A 1 -2.52 -1.44 -12.94
C MET A 1 -2.29 0.03 -13.29
N GLU A 2 -2.82 0.92 -12.46
CA GLU A 2 -2.50 2.36 -12.46
C GLU A 2 -2.01 2.72 -11.05
N LEU A 3 -1.00 3.59 -10.98
CA LEU A 3 -0.37 4.01 -9.72
C LEU A 3 -0.57 5.52 -9.55
N LYS A 4 -1.08 5.93 -8.39
CA LYS A 4 -1.13 7.34 -8.00
C LYS A 4 -0.42 7.55 -6.67
N VAL A 5 0.39 8.59 -6.62
CA VAL A 5 1.01 9.04 -5.37
C VAL A 5 0.00 9.93 -4.65
N LEU A 6 -0.49 9.48 -3.49
CA LEU A 6 -1.44 10.25 -2.68
C LEU A 6 -0.71 11.24 -1.78
N SER A 7 0.39 10.81 -1.17
CA SER A 7 1.27 11.67 -0.36
C SER A 7 2.70 11.15 -0.41
N ARG A 8 3.65 12.07 -0.26
CA ARG A 8 5.07 11.75 -0.12
C ARG A 8 5.71 12.75 0.83
N THR A 9 6.39 12.22 1.84
CA THR A 9 7.28 12.97 2.73
C THR A 9 8.68 12.35 2.66
N ASP A 10 9.58 12.81 3.52
CA ASP A 10 10.93 12.26 3.62
C ASP A 10 10.94 10.81 4.17
N ARG A 11 9.91 10.43 4.95
CA ARG A 11 9.81 9.13 5.65
C ARG A 11 8.51 8.37 5.45
N GLU A 12 7.58 8.89 4.65
CA GLU A 12 6.29 8.25 4.36
C GLU A 12 5.97 8.37 2.87
N LEU A 13 5.47 7.28 2.29
CA LEU A 13 4.93 7.24 0.94
C LEU A 13 3.57 6.54 0.95
N ARG A 14 2.52 7.23 0.48
CA ARG A 14 1.20 6.64 0.30
C ARG A 14 0.88 6.53 -1.19
N LEU A 15 0.57 5.30 -1.61
CA LEU A 15 0.24 4.97 -2.99
C LEU A 15 -1.19 4.44 -3.09
N GLU A 16 -1.92 4.88 -4.12
CA GLU A 16 -3.15 4.24 -4.58
C GLU A 16 -2.81 3.36 -5.79
N ILE A 17 -3.15 2.07 -5.71
CA ILE A 17 -2.93 1.10 -6.77
C ILE A 17 -4.29 0.65 -7.30
N VAL A 18 -4.64 1.08 -8.51
CA VAL A 18 -5.92 0.75 -9.15
C VAL A 18 -5.75 -0.45 -10.07
N GLY A 19 -6.68 -1.41 -9.94
CA GLY A 19 -6.72 -2.63 -10.75
C GLY A 19 -5.97 -3.82 -10.15
N GLU A 20 -5.50 -3.69 -8.90
CA GLU A 20 -4.88 -4.76 -8.13
C GLU A 20 -5.74 -5.12 -6.90
N SER A 21 -5.48 -6.28 -6.31
CA SER A 21 -6.27 -6.82 -5.18
C SER A 21 -5.36 -7.34 -4.06
N HIS A 22 -5.92 -8.11 -3.12
CA HIS A 22 -5.19 -8.68 -1.99
C HIS A 22 -3.98 -9.53 -2.37
N THR A 23 -3.95 -10.17 -3.54
CA THR A 23 -2.82 -11.03 -3.93
C THR A 23 -1.50 -10.25 -3.97
N LEU A 24 -1.45 -9.16 -4.74
CA LEU A 24 -0.25 -8.33 -4.86
C LEU A 24 0.00 -7.55 -3.56
N LEU A 25 -1.03 -6.93 -3.00
CA LEU A 25 -0.89 -6.04 -1.85
C LEU A 25 -0.47 -6.81 -0.58
N ASN A 26 -0.92 -8.06 -0.41
CA ASN A 26 -0.46 -8.90 0.70
C ASN A 26 1.01 -9.30 0.58
N LEU A 27 1.47 -9.60 -0.63
CA LEU A 27 2.89 -9.89 -0.87
C LEU A 27 3.74 -8.67 -0.55
N LEU A 28 3.37 -7.50 -1.09
CA LEU A 28 4.08 -6.24 -0.82
C LEU A 28 4.13 -5.92 0.68
N GLN A 29 3.01 -6.06 1.39
CA GLN A 29 2.99 -5.86 2.84
C GLN A 29 3.97 -6.79 3.56
N LYS A 30 4.05 -8.07 3.18
CA LYS A 30 4.98 -9.02 3.80
C LYS A 30 6.43 -8.62 3.60
N GLU A 31 6.79 -8.21 2.38
CA GLU A 31 8.15 -7.74 2.08
C GLU A 31 8.47 -6.45 2.84
N LEU A 32 7.54 -5.49 2.91
CA LEU A 32 7.69 -4.26 3.67
C LEU A 32 7.88 -4.52 5.17
N VAL A 33 7.13 -5.46 5.75
CA VAL A 33 7.25 -5.81 7.18
C VAL A 33 8.55 -6.59 7.48
N ALA A 34 9.12 -7.27 6.48
CA ALA A 34 10.37 -8.01 6.64
C ALA A 34 11.61 -7.09 6.58
N ASP A 35 11.49 -5.91 5.99
CA ASP A 35 12.57 -4.96 5.83
C ASP A 35 12.85 -4.21 7.16
N PRO A 36 14.07 -4.32 7.75
CA PRO A 36 14.41 -3.65 9.00
C PRO A 36 14.47 -2.12 8.89
N GLU A 37 14.55 -1.55 7.68
CA GLU A 37 14.53 -0.10 7.47
C GLU A 37 13.09 0.47 7.43
N VAL A 38 12.08 -0.40 7.35
CA VAL A 38 10.67 0.00 7.32
C VAL A 38 10.09 -0.03 8.73
N GLU A 39 9.73 1.16 9.25
CA GLU A 39 9.07 1.26 10.56
C GLU A 39 7.61 0.74 10.51
N VAL A 40 6.89 1.02 9.42
CA VAL A 40 5.48 0.63 9.23
C VAL A 40 5.19 0.35 7.75
N GLY A 41 4.59 -0.81 7.46
CA GLY A 41 4.15 -1.19 6.11
C GLY A 41 2.79 -1.89 6.12
N GLY A 42 1.89 -1.50 5.22
CA GLY A 42 0.53 -2.03 5.17
C GLY A 42 -0.24 -1.57 3.93
N TYR A 43 -1.43 -2.11 3.75
CA TYR A 43 -2.39 -1.66 2.74
C TYR A 43 -3.81 -1.73 3.29
N ASP A 44 -4.66 -0.87 2.76
CA ASP A 44 -6.09 -0.87 3.02
C ASP A 44 -6.83 -1.03 1.69
N ILE A 45 -7.93 -1.78 1.68
CA ILE A 45 -8.85 -1.83 0.55
C ILE A 45 -10.13 -1.14 0.96
N VAL A 46 -10.44 -0.02 0.30
CA VAL A 46 -11.72 0.68 0.49
C VAL A 46 -12.84 -0.26 0.08
N HIS A 47 -13.63 -0.73 1.04
CA HIS A 47 -14.75 -1.61 0.74
C HIS A 47 -15.88 -0.84 0.06
N PRO A 48 -16.53 -1.42 -0.97
CA PRO A 48 -17.56 -0.74 -1.76
C PRO A 48 -18.85 -0.41 -0.99
N LEU A 49 -18.96 -0.77 0.30
CA LEU A 49 -20.07 -0.42 1.18
C LEU A 49 -19.90 0.96 1.86
N GLU A 50 -18.81 1.68 1.57
CA GLU A 50 -18.56 3.05 2.07
C GLU A 50 -18.86 4.14 1.02
N ARG A 51 -19.85 3.92 0.15
CA ARG A 51 -20.42 4.95 -0.74
C ARG A 51 -21.94 5.01 -0.67
#